data_AF-A0A2D7L585-F1
#
_entry.id   AF-A0A2D7L585-F1
#
_cell.length_a   1.000
_cell.length_b   1.000
_cell.length_c   1.000
_cell.angle_alpha   90.00
_cell.angle_beta   90.00
_cell.angle_gamma   90.00
#
_symmetry.space_group_name_H-M   'P 1'
#
loop_
_entity.id
_entity.type
_entity.pdbx_description
1 polymer ?
#
loop_
_entity_poly.entity_id
_entity_poly.type
_entity_poly.pdbx_seq_one_letter_code
_entity_poly.pdbx_strand_id
1 'polypeptide(L)'
;MKFSFCYAITLLLGYFMQPSISHAQATSLQNRALIENVNRLQGQLDDLLQSYNALKKEVDLLKSELRNTRSQTLRNKPNTLVKSDIDGLAKSIRDVDRKRISDKELILKEIRNISKNSMRKAPPSPLTIKPIKPQKGFDHTVQSGETISAIISAYNTQLKNEGTGKRITLNSVLKANPQLNPRSIQIGQNLFIPDPR
;
A
#
# COMPACT_ATOMS: atom_id res chain seq x y z
N MET A 1 -75.87 -101.15 25.79
CA MET A 1 -75.83 -99.69 25.99
C MET A 1 -74.68 -99.24 26.91
N LYS A 2 -73.43 -99.68 26.66
CA LYS A 2 -72.27 -99.27 27.49
C LYS A 2 -71.09 -98.68 26.69
N PHE A 3 -71.02 -98.94 25.38
CA PHE A 3 -69.92 -98.48 24.53
C PHE A 3 -70.17 -97.10 23.86
N SER A 4 -71.41 -96.69 23.58
CA SER A 4 -71.70 -95.35 23.03
C SER A 4 -71.48 -94.22 24.04
N PHE A 5 -71.61 -94.49 25.33
CA PHE A 5 -71.46 -93.47 26.38
C PHE A 5 -69.98 -93.11 26.62
N CYS A 6 -69.06 -94.08 26.47
CA CYS A 6 -67.62 -93.84 26.58
C CYS A 6 -67.07 -93.01 25.42
N TYR A 7 -67.62 -93.13 24.21
CA TYR A 7 -67.14 -92.38 23.03
C TYR A 7 -67.59 -90.90 23.05
N ALA A 8 -68.74 -90.60 23.67
CA ALA A 8 -69.20 -89.22 23.87
C ALA A 8 -68.35 -88.48 24.91
N ILE A 9 -67.86 -89.17 25.93
CA ILE A 9 -67.02 -88.59 26.99
C ILE A 9 -65.60 -88.29 26.50
N THR A 10 -65.04 -89.11 25.59
CA THR A 10 -63.72 -88.85 25.00
C THR A 10 -63.72 -87.68 24.00
N LEU A 11 -64.84 -87.45 23.28
CA LEU A 11 -64.99 -86.29 22.39
C LEU A 11 -65.21 -84.98 23.16
N LEU A 12 -65.84 -85.01 24.34
CA LEU A 12 -66.07 -83.83 25.17
C LEU A 12 -64.78 -83.35 25.87
N LEU A 13 -63.89 -84.26 26.27
CA LEU A 13 -62.60 -83.92 26.88
C LEU A 13 -61.61 -83.25 25.89
N GLY A 14 -61.73 -83.54 24.59
CA GLY A 14 -60.91 -82.90 23.55
C GLY A 14 -61.21 -81.41 23.35
N TYR A 15 -62.43 -80.97 23.64
CA TYR A 15 -62.86 -79.57 23.49
C TYR A 15 -62.44 -78.65 24.64
N PHE A 16 -62.23 -79.20 25.85
CA PHE A 16 -61.86 -78.41 27.03
C PHE A 16 -60.34 -78.17 27.18
N MET A 17 -59.49 -78.86 26.41
CA MET A 17 -58.02 -78.66 26.41
C MET A 17 -57.51 -77.70 25.34
N GLN A 18 -58.37 -77.26 24.41
CA GLN A 18 -58.01 -76.30 23.35
C GLN A 18 -57.83 -74.84 23.80
N PRO A 19 -58.56 -74.26 24.78
CA PRO A 19 -58.42 -72.83 25.06
C PRO A 19 -57.08 -72.45 25.72
N SER A 20 -56.45 -73.36 26.47
CA SER A 20 -55.22 -73.07 27.21
C SER A 20 -54.00 -72.84 26.31
N ILE A 21 -53.95 -73.53 25.17
CA ILE A 21 -52.82 -73.44 24.22
C ILE A 21 -52.83 -72.09 23.49
N SER A 22 -54.00 -71.60 23.08
CA SER A 22 -54.13 -70.31 22.40
C SER A 22 -53.77 -69.12 23.30
N HIS A 23 -54.11 -69.17 24.60
CA HIS A 23 -53.72 -68.12 25.55
C HIS A 23 -52.22 -68.14 25.85
N ALA A 24 -51.61 -69.33 25.99
CA ALA A 24 -50.16 -69.47 26.15
C ALA A 24 -49.38 -69.00 24.91
N GLN A 25 -49.93 -69.22 23.71
CA GLN A 25 -49.36 -68.70 22.48
C GLN A 25 -49.46 -67.17 22.42
N ALA A 26 -50.60 -66.57 22.79
CA ALA A 26 -50.78 -65.13 22.81
C ALA A 26 -49.82 -64.41 23.79
N THR A 27 -49.62 -64.96 24.99
CA THR A 27 -48.64 -64.42 25.96
C THR A 27 -47.20 -64.57 25.48
N SER A 28 -46.88 -65.67 24.79
CA SER A 28 -45.55 -65.85 24.19
C SER A 28 -45.24 -64.84 23.08
N LEU A 29 -46.23 -64.47 22.27
CA LEU A 29 -46.08 -63.44 21.24
C LEU A 29 -45.90 -62.04 21.84
N GLN A 30 -46.65 -61.72 22.90
CA GLN A 30 -46.49 -60.47 23.63
C GLN A 30 -45.10 -60.36 24.28
N ASN A 31 -44.60 -61.45 24.87
CA ASN A 31 -43.25 -61.49 25.43
C ASN A 31 -42.17 -61.31 24.36
N ARG A 32 -42.35 -61.90 23.17
CA ARG A 32 -41.43 -61.68 22.03
C ARG A 32 -41.41 -60.23 21.58
N ALA A 33 -42.59 -59.61 21.41
CA ALA A 33 -42.69 -58.19 21.06
C ALA A 33 -42.06 -57.29 22.14
N LEU A 34 -42.21 -57.62 23.41
CA LEU A 34 -41.56 -56.90 24.51
C LEU A 34 -40.03 -56.99 24.43
N ILE A 35 -39.49 -58.20 24.23
CA ILE A 35 -38.04 -58.41 24.11
C ILE A 35 -37.48 -57.66 22.90
N GLU A 36 -38.18 -57.68 21.77
CA GLU A 36 -37.78 -56.92 20.58
C GLU A 36 -37.75 -55.42 20.84
N ASN A 37 -38.76 -54.87 21.53
CA ASN A 37 -38.77 -53.47 21.92
C ASN A 37 -37.62 -53.11 22.88
N VAL A 38 -37.30 -53.98 23.84
CA VAL A 38 -36.16 -53.79 24.75
C VAL A 38 -34.84 -53.79 23.97
N ASN A 39 -34.64 -54.75 23.07
CA ASN A 39 -33.45 -54.80 22.23
C ASN A 39 -33.34 -53.56 21.34
N ARG A 40 -34.45 -53.08 20.79
CA ARG A 40 -34.50 -51.85 20.00
C ARG A 40 -34.13 -50.62 20.83
N LEU A 41 -34.71 -50.49 22.03
CA LEU A 41 -34.40 -49.39 22.95
C LEU A 41 -32.92 -49.43 23.37
N GLN A 42 -32.36 -50.61 23.59
CA GLN A 42 -30.95 -50.77 23.91
C GLN A 42 -30.05 -50.33 22.75
N GLY A 43 -30.39 -50.71 21.52
CA GLY A 43 -29.71 -50.19 20.33
C GLY A 43 -29.79 -48.67 20.21
N GLN A 44 -30.97 -48.08 20.45
CA GLN A 44 -31.12 -46.62 20.43
C GLN A 44 -30.30 -45.91 21.52
N LEU A 45 -30.14 -46.52 22.69
CA LEU A 45 -29.27 -46.00 23.75
C LEU A 45 -27.79 -46.08 23.38
N ASP A 46 -27.37 -47.19 22.77
CA ASP A 46 -25.99 -47.37 22.30
C ASP A 46 -25.66 -46.37 21.19
N ASP A 47 -26.55 -46.19 20.22
CA ASP A 47 -26.42 -45.19 19.15
C ASP A 47 -26.33 -43.76 19.72
N LEU A 48 -27.20 -43.44 20.69
CA LEU A 48 -27.20 -42.12 21.34
C LEU A 48 -25.89 -41.89 22.10
N LEU A 49 -25.42 -42.89 22.85
CA LEU A 49 -24.15 -42.84 23.58
C LEU A 49 -22.96 -42.66 22.62
N GLN A 50 -22.99 -43.32 21.47
CA GLN A 50 -21.99 -43.15 20.43
C GLN A 50 -22.01 -41.72 19.87
N SER A 51 -23.19 -41.16 19.57
CA SER A 51 -23.31 -39.77 19.09
C SER A 51 -22.85 -38.74 20.13
N TYR A 52 -23.15 -38.97 21.41
CA TYR A 52 -22.72 -38.10 22.51
C TYR A 52 -21.19 -38.09 22.63
N ASN A 53 -20.56 -39.26 22.52
CA ASN A 53 -19.11 -39.37 22.54
C ASN A 53 -18.45 -38.73 21.31
N ALA A 54 -19.09 -38.82 20.13
CA ALA A 54 -18.62 -38.13 18.93
C ALA A 54 -18.67 -36.61 19.11
N LEU A 55 -19.81 -36.08 19.59
CA LEU A 55 -19.98 -34.66 19.88
C LEU A 55 -18.95 -34.15 20.90
N LYS A 56 -18.71 -34.93 21.96
CA LYS A 56 -17.71 -34.59 22.99
C LYS A 56 -16.31 -34.43 22.39
N LYS A 57 -15.92 -35.32 21.46
CA LYS A 57 -14.64 -35.22 20.76
C LYS A 57 -14.54 -33.96 19.90
N GLU A 58 -15.62 -33.58 19.22
CA GLU A 58 -15.65 -32.33 18.44
C GLU A 58 -15.48 -31.10 19.33
N VAL A 59 -16.15 -31.06 20.48
CA VAL A 59 -16.01 -29.97 21.46
C VAL A 59 -14.57 -29.89 21.99
N ASP A 60 -13.95 -31.04 22.31
CA ASP A 60 -12.57 -31.09 22.77
C ASP A 60 -11.59 -30.63 21.66
N LEU A 61 -11.85 -31.01 20.41
CA LEU A 61 -11.08 -30.57 19.25
C LEU A 61 -11.21 -29.07 19.05
N LEU A 62 -12.42 -28.51 18.98
CA LEU A 62 -12.67 -27.07 18.86
C LEU A 62 -12.01 -26.28 19.99
N LYS A 63 -12.07 -26.80 21.23
CA LYS A 63 -11.41 -26.17 22.38
C LYS A 63 -9.89 -26.18 22.24
N SER A 64 -9.32 -27.25 21.69
CA SER A 64 -7.89 -27.34 21.41
C SER A 64 -7.48 -26.41 20.28
N GLU A 65 -8.30 -26.31 19.21
CA GLU A 65 -8.10 -25.36 18.12
C GLU A 65 -8.16 -23.93 18.63
N LEU A 66 -9.13 -23.56 19.47
CA LEU A 66 -9.21 -22.23 20.06
C LEU A 66 -7.96 -21.89 20.87
N ARG A 67 -7.43 -22.85 21.65
CA ARG A 67 -6.17 -22.68 22.39
C ARG A 67 -4.97 -22.52 21.43
N ASN A 68 -4.94 -23.29 20.35
CA ASN A 68 -3.89 -23.23 19.34
C ASN A 68 -3.95 -21.93 18.56
N THR A 69 -5.12 -21.48 18.10
CA THR A 69 -5.30 -20.18 17.45
C THR A 69 -4.91 -19.07 18.40
N ARG A 70 -5.33 -19.11 19.66
CA ARG A 70 -4.94 -18.09 20.65
C ARG A 70 -3.42 -18.05 20.88
N SER A 71 -2.76 -19.20 20.97
CA SER A 71 -1.30 -19.27 21.14
C SER A 71 -0.56 -18.85 19.87
N GLN A 72 -1.09 -19.18 18.68
CA GLN A 72 -0.60 -18.72 17.39
C GLN A 72 -0.79 -17.23 17.22
N THR A 73 -1.90 -16.63 17.62
CA THR A 73 -2.09 -15.16 17.61
C THR A 73 -1.12 -14.47 18.56
N LEU A 74 -0.80 -15.09 19.70
CA LEU A 74 0.22 -14.57 20.62
C LEU A 74 1.64 -14.69 20.06
N ARG A 75 1.96 -15.79 19.36
CA ARG A 75 3.29 -16.02 18.73
C ARG A 75 3.47 -15.23 17.44
N ASN A 76 2.48 -15.28 16.56
CA ASN A 76 2.39 -14.56 15.29
C ASN A 76 1.82 -13.16 15.51
N LYS A 77 2.26 -12.49 16.58
CA LYS A 77 2.04 -11.06 16.77
C LYS A 77 3.26 -10.33 16.21
N PRO A 78 3.46 -10.19 14.88
CA PRO A 78 4.46 -9.28 14.37
C PRO A 78 3.98 -7.89 14.79
N ASN A 79 4.70 -7.24 15.70
CA ASN A 79 4.49 -5.85 16.11
C ASN A 79 3.03 -5.39 16.00
N THR A 80 2.11 -5.96 16.78
CA THR A 80 0.87 -5.21 17.01
C THR A 80 1.31 -3.98 17.75
N LEU A 81 1.39 -2.86 17.01
CA LEU A 81 1.76 -1.54 17.51
C LEU A 81 1.18 -1.42 18.91
N VAL A 82 2.06 -1.50 19.91
CA VAL A 82 1.62 -1.34 21.28
C VAL A 82 1.22 0.13 21.38
N LYS A 83 0.20 0.44 22.17
CA LYS A 83 -0.23 1.83 22.39
C LYS A 83 0.95 2.75 22.73
N SER A 84 1.97 2.23 23.42
CA SER A 84 3.23 2.92 23.72
C SER A 84 4.01 3.35 22.48
N ASP A 85 4.03 2.55 21.41
CA ASP A 85 4.77 2.87 20.18
C ASP A 85 4.06 4.01 19.44
N ILE A 86 2.72 4.02 19.47
CA ILE A 86 1.89 5.10 18.95
C ILE A 86 2.10 6.38 19.76
N ASP A 87 2.13 6.29 21.09
CA ASP A 87 2.41 7.43 21.97
C ASP A 87 3.82 7.98 21.76
N GLY A 88 4.81 7.10 21.58
CA GLY A 88 6.19 7.44 21.25
C GLY A 88 6.30 8.17 19.90
N LEU A 89 5.61 7.66 18.87
CA LEU A 89 5.55 8.30 17.56
C LEU A 89 4.89 9.68 17.64
N ALA A 90 3.77 9.80 18.37
CA ALA A 90 3.09 11.07 18.57
C ALA A 90 3.97 12.11 19.29
N LYS A 91 4.80 11.69 20.25
CA LYS A 91 5.79 12.56 20.91
C LYS A 91 6.88 13.00 19.93
N SER A 92 7.42 12.07 19.14
CA SER A 92 8.45 12.38 18.14
C SER A 92 7.95 13.36 17.08
N ILE A 93 6.71 13.19 16.59
CA ILE A 93 6.09 14.12 15.64
C ILE A 93 5.96 15.53 16.24
N ARG A 94 5.50 15.65 17.49
CA ARG A 94 5.43 16.95 18.19
C ARG A 94 6.81 17.59 18.36
N ASP A 95 7.84 16.80 18.60
CA ASP A 95 9.22 17.30 18.72
C ASP A 95 9.74 17.82 17.37
N VAL A 96 9.48 17.11 16.28
CA VAL A 96 9.81 17.54 14.92
C VAL A 96 9.11 18.85 14.57
N ASP A 97 7.81 18.96 14.85
CA ASP A 97 7.06 20.19 14.57
C ASP A 97 7.57 21.38 15.37
N ARG A 98 7.90 21.18 16.66
CA ARG A 98 8.56 22.21 17.49
C ARG A 98 9.89 22.66 16.91
N LYS A 99 10.74 21.72 16.47
CA LYS A 99 12.02 22.03 15.82
C LYS A 99 11.81 22.77 14.51
N ARG A 100 10.85 22.36 13.68
CA ARG A 100 10.54 23.01 12.40
C ARG A 100 10.13 24.47 12.59
N ILE A 101 9.34 24.77 13.62
CA ILE A 101 8.95 26.15 13.95
C ILE A 101 10.18 26.96 14.39
N SER A 102 11.01 26.41 15.28
CA SER A 102 12.25 27.07 15.72
C SER A 102 13.20 27.35 14.56
N ASP A 103 13.40 26.36 13.68
CA ASP A 103 14.26 26.49 12.51
C ASP A 103 13.70 27.54 11.54
N LYS A 104 12.38 27.58 11.31
CA LYS A 104 11.73 28.61 10.50
C LYS A 104 12.02 30.02 11.05
N GLU A 105 11.93 30.22 12.35
CA GLU A 105 12.24 31.51 12.98
C GLU A 105 13.72 31.89 12.83
N LEU A 106 14.64 30.93 12.99
CA LEU A 106 16.07 31.15 12.77
C LEU A 106 16.37 31.51 11.30
N ILE A 107 15.77 30.80 10.35
CA ILE A 107 15.89 31.08 8.92
C ILE A 107 15.39 32.48 8.60
N LEU A 108 14.21 32.88 9.12
CA LEU A 108 13.67 34.23 8.90
C LEU A 108 14.59 35.31 9.50
N LYS A 109 15.17 35.06 10.68
CA LYS A 109 16.14 35.97 11.30
C LYS A 109 17.39 36.12 10.45
N GLU A 110 17.93 35.02 9.94
CA GLU A 110 19.16 35.05 9.14
C GLU A 110 18.94 35.65 7.75
N ILE A 111 17.81 35.33 7.08
CA ILE A 111 17.41 36.01 5.84
C ILE A 111 17.30 37.52 6.07
N ARG A 112 16.71 37.96 7.18
CA ARG A 112 16.64 39.39 7.52
C ARG A 112 18.02 40.00 7.77
N ASN A 113 18.92 39.28 8.43
CA ASN A 113 20.32 39.72 8.64
C ASN A 113 21.08 39.83 7.31
N ILE A 114 20.96 38.83 6.44
CA ILE A 114 21.53 38.84 5.08
C ILE A 114 20.96 40.02 4.29
N SER A 115 19.64 40.23 4.34
CA SER A 115 19.00 41.38 3.69
C SER A 115 19.55 42.71 4.20
N LYS A 116 19.66 42.89 5.53
CA LYS A 116 20.26 44.09 6.13
C LYS A 116 21.74 44.26 5.75
N ASN A 117 22.52 43.19 5.73
CA ASN A 117 23.94 43.23 5.38
C ASN A 117 24.15 43.45 3.87
N SER A 118 23.27 42.91 3.03
CA SER A 118 23.23 43.18 1.59
C SER A 118 22.84 44.62 1.30
N MET A 119 21.94 45.23 2.08
CA MET A 119 21.65 46.67 1.97
C MET A 119 22.80 47.55 2.46
N ARG A 120 23.60 47.09 3.44
CA ARG A 120 24.80 47.81 3.93
C ARG A 120 25.99 47.68 2.99
N LYS A 121 26.11 46.56 2.27
CA LYS A 121 27.00 46.39 1.12
C LYS A 121 26.24 46.74 -0.15
N ALA A 122 25.87 48.01 -0.29
CA ALA A 122 25.44 48.49 -1.59
C ALA A 122 26.54 48.15 -2.63
N PRO A 123 26.20 47.53 -3.77
CA PRO A 123 27.04 47.63 -4.96
C PRO A 123 27.24 49.13 -5.27
N PRO A 124 28.31 49.54 -5.97
CA PRO A 124 28.35 50.89 -6.52
C PRO A 124 27.04 51.13 -7.29
N SER A 125 26.52 52.36 -7.18
CA SER A 125 25.25 52.88 -7.71
C SER A 125 24.68 52.15 -8.92
N PRO A 126 23.33 52.16 -9.11
CA PRO A 126 22.71 51.74 -10.36
C PRO A 126 23.49 52.37 -11.51
N LEU A 127 24.18 51.54 -12.30
CA LEU A 127 24.81 51.99 -13.52
C LEU A 127 23.68 52.57 -14.35
N THR A 128 23.69 53.90 -14.42
CA THR A 128 22.91 54.71 -15.34
C THR A 128 22.85 53.96 -16.66
N ILE A 129 21.68 53.38 -16.96
CA ILE A 129 21.39 52.84 -18.28
C ILE A 129 21.43 54.06 -19.18
N LYS A 130 22.61 54.34 -19.75
CA LYS A 130 22.72 55.29 -20.85
C LYS A 130 21.80 54.74 -21.94
N PRO A 131 20.89 55.54 -22.49
CA PRO A 131 19.97 55.07 -23.52
C PRO A 131 20.80 54.48 -24.65
N ILE A 132 20.62 53.17 -24.88
CA ILE A 132 21.19 52.45 -26.01
C ILE A 132 20.63 53.14 -27.25
N LYS A 133 21.49 53.85 -27.96
CA LYS A 133 21.18 54.31 -29.32
C LYS A 133 20.79 53.05 -30.12
N PRO A 134 19.75 53.08 -30.97
CA PRO A 134 19.43 51.94 -31.82
C PRO A 134 20.63 51.64 -32.71
N GLN A 135 21.40 50.62 -32.34
CA GLN A 135 22.60 50.22 -33.05
C GLN A 135 22.18 49.12 -34.02
N LYS A 136 22.46 49.31 -35.31
CA LYS A 136 22.23 48.26 -36.32
C LYS A 136 23.31 47.18 -36.14
N GLY A 137 22.91 45.93 -36.23
CA GLY A 137 23.78 44.79 -36.01
C GLY A 137 23.08 43.47 -36.25
N PHE A 138 23.82 42.39 -36.04
CA PHE A 138 23.37 41.01 -36.23
C PHE A 138 23.33 40.30 -34.87
N ASP A 139 22.26 39.56 -34.61
CA ASP A 139 22.18 38.66 -33.47
C ASP A 139 22.73 37.30 -33.87
N HIS A 140 23.85 36.88 -33.25
CA HIS A 140 24.46 35.57 -33.49
C HIS A 140 24.27 34.67 -32.27
N THR A 141 23.74 33.47 -32.47
CA THR A 141 23.70 32.44 -31.42
C THR A 141 24.97 31.60 -31.47
N VAL A 142 25.75 31.64 -30.39
CA VAL A 142 27.05 30.95 -30.30
C VAL A 142 26.87 29.44 -30.43
N GLN A 143 27.56 28.83 -31.39
CA GLN A 143 27.56 27.39 -31.61
C GLN A 143 28.69 26.69 -30.83
N SER A 144 28.61 25.36 -30.76
CA SER A 144 29.63 24.54 -30.08
C SER A 144 31.02 24.75 -30.68
N GLY A 145 31.99 25.11 -29.84
CA GLY A 145 33.39 25.30 -30.24
C GLY A 145 33.71 26.64 -30.90
N GLU A 146 32.72 27.54 -31.05
CA GLU A 146 32.98 28.89 -31.55
C GLU A 146 33.61 29.78 -30.47
N THR A 147 34.54 30.65 -30.90
CA THR A 147 35.13 31.69 -30.06
C THR A 147 34.72 33.07 -30.57
N ILE A 148 34.74 34.08 -29.69
CA ILE A 148 34.39 35.47 -30.07
C ILE A 148 35.25 35.94 -31.26
N SER A 149 36.54 35.61 -31.28
CA SER A 149 37.46 35.97 -32.37
C SER A 149 37.12 35.26 -33.69
N ALA A 150 36.72 33.98 -33.65
CA ALA A 150 36.29 33.23 -34.83
C ALA A 150 35.01 33.82 -35.44
N ILE A 151 34.01 34.11 -34.59
CA ILE A 151 32.74 34.73 -35.00
C ILE A 151 33.02 36.10 -35.65
N ILE A 152 33.79 36.97 -34.98
CA ILE A 152 34.17 38.28 -35.55
C ILE A 152 34.88 38.13 -36.90
N SER A 153 35.74 37.13 -37.05
CA SER A 153 36.47 36.90 -38.30
C SER A 153 35.54 36.47 -39.42
N ALA A 154 34.56 35.61 -39.14
CA ALA A 154 33.54 35.18 -40.10
C ALA A 154 32.64 36.34 -40.57
N TYR A 155 32.19 37.20 -39.66
CA TYR A 155 31.41 38.39 -40.07
C TYR A 155 32.26 39.41 -40.84
N ASN A 156 33.54 39.56 -40.50
CA ASN A 156 34.45 40.43 -41.24
C ASN A 156 34.76 39.93 -42.65
N THR A 157 34.81 38.61 -42.88
CA THR A 157 34.99 38.06 -44.23
C THR A 157 33.75 38.30 -45.08
N GLN A 158 32.56 38.13 -44.50
CA GLN A 158 31.29 38.46 -45.15
C GLN A 158 31.22 39.95 -45.53
N LEU A 159 31.50 40.86 -44.59
CA LEU A 159 31.49 42.30 -44.86
C LEU A 159 32.51 42.72 -45.94
N LYS A 160 33.66 42.03 -46.02
CA LYS A 160 34.66 42.25 -47.07
C LYS A 160 34.13 41.84 -48.45
N ASN A 161 33.45 40.70 -48.54
CA ASN A 161 32.84 40.22 -49.78
C ASN A 161 31.73 41.17 -50.27
N GLU A 162 31.04 41.80 -49.33
CA GLU A 162 30.00 42.81 -49.59
C GLU A 162 30.57 44.23 -49.80
N GLY A 163 31.90 44.40 -49.94
CA GLY A 163 32.55 45.66 -50.33
C GLY A 163 32.72 46.70 -49.22
N THR A 164 32.61 46.30 -47.95
CA THR A 164 32.73 47.23 -46.81
C THR A 164 34.19 47.37 -46.35
N GLY A 165 34.70 48.61 -46.28
CA GLY A 165 36.08 48.90 -45.85
C GLY A 165 36.31 48.90 -44.33
N LYS A 166 35.25 48.88 -43.52
CA LYS A 166 35.32 48.89 -42.05
C LYS A 166 35.21 47.47 -41.49
N ARG A 167 35.91 47.22 -40.37
CA ARG A 167 35.98 45.90 -39.72
C ARG A 167 35.38 45.95 -38.31
N ILE A 168 34.70 44.88 -37.93
CA ILE A 168 34.26 44.61 -36.56
C ILE A 168 35.50 44.26 -35.72
N THR A 169 35.63 44.90 -34.56
CA THR A 169 36.72 44.66 -33.61
C THR A 169 36.21 43.96 -32.36
N LEU A 170 37.10 43.29 -31.62
CA LEU A 170 36.74 42.69 -30.33
C LEU A 170 36.18 43.75 -29.37
N ASN A 171 36.81 44.92 -29.30
CA ASN A 171 36.38 46.01 -28.44
C ASN A 171 34.98 46.55 -28.80
N SER A 172 34.61 46.57 -30.09
CA SER A 172 33.25 46.98 -30.48
C SER A 172 32.20 45.97 -30.06
N VAL A 173 32.50 44.67 -30.17
CA VAL A 173 31.59 43.60 -29.70
C VAL A 173 31.43 43.65 -28.18
N LEU A 174 32.53 43.81 -27.43
CA LEU A 174 32.46 43.91 -25.97
C LEU A 174 31.70 45.14 -25.47
N LYS A 175 31.85 46.29 -26.17
CA LYS A 175 31.05 47.48 -25.87
C LYS A 175 29.57 47.30 -26.13
N ALA A 176 29.22 46.55 -27.19
CA ALA A 176 27.83 46.27 -27.52
C ALA A 176 27.21 45.19 -26.62
N ASN A 177 28.03 44.37 -25.95
CA ASN A 177 27.61 43.31 -25.03
C ASN A 177 28.24 43.50 -23.64
N PRO A 178 27.87 44.54 -22.87
CA PRO A 178 28.51 44.86 -21.59
C PRO A 178 28.32 43.77 -20.51
N GLN A 179 27.37 42.85 -20.70
CA GLN A 179 27.12 41.71 -19.79
C GLN A 179 27.87 40.43 -20.20
N LEU A 180 28.58 40.44 -21.34
CA LEU A 180 29.33 39.27 -21.82
C LEU A 180 30.66 39.15 -21.09
N ASN A 181 30.97 37.95 -20.57
CA ASN A 181 32.30 37.63 -20.07
C ASN A 181 33.20 37.14 -21.21
N PRO A 182 34.29 37.85 -21.59
CA PRO A 182 35.13 37.47 -22.72
C PRO A 182 35.86 36.13 -22.55
N ARG A 183 36.04 35.67 -21.30
CA ARG A 183 36.77 34.42 -20.99
C ARG A 183 35.88 33.19 -20.95
N SER A 184 34.57 33.34 -20.99
CA SER A 184 33.62 32.24 -20.80
C SER A 184 32.36 32.45 -21.63
N ILE A 185 32.47 32.27 -22.94
CA ILE A 185 31.31 32.25 -23.83
C ILE A 185 30.63 30.88 -23.77
N GLN A 186 29.30 30.85 -23.71
CA GLN A 186 28.53 29.62 -23.60
C GLN A 186 27.77 29.32 -24.91
N ILE A 187 27.61 28.04 -25.20
CA ILE A 187 26.82 27.56 -26.33
C ILE A 187 25.36 27.99 -26.14
N GLY A 188 24.73 28.53 -27.18
CA GLY A 188 23.36 29.04 -27.13
C GLY A 188 23.23 30.45 -26.58
N GLN A 189 24.33 31.12 -26.25
CA GLN A 189 24.31 32.53 -25.84
C GLN A 189 24.08 33.44 -27.05
N ASN A 190 23.15 34.38 -26.94
CA ASN A 190 22.95 35.42 -27.95
C ASN A 190 24.04 36.49 -27.81
N LEU A 191 24.77 36.72 -28.90
CA LEU A 191 25.83 37.70 -29.02
C LEU A 191 25.44 38.75 -30.06
N PHE A 192 25.37 40.01 -29.65
CA PHE A 192 25.10 41.11 -30.57
C PHE A 192 26.37 41.55 -31.29
N ILE A 193 26.38 41.51 -32.61
CA ILE A 193 27.52 41.89 -33.44
C ILE A 193 27.19 43.22 -34.12
N PRO A 194 27.87 44.34 -33.75
CA PRO A 194 27.55 45.65 -34.30
C PRO A 194 27.96 45.74 -35.78
N ASP A 195 27.06 46.23 -36.63
CA ASP A 195 27.36 46.50 -38.04
C ASP A 195 28.19 47.80 -38.14
N PRO A 196 29.38 47.78 -38.76
CA PRO A 196 30.20 48.97 -38.90
C PRO A 196 29.79 49.90 -40.06
N ARG A 197 28.85 49.51 -40.93
CA ARG A 197 28.40 50.30 -42.08
C ARG A 197 27.84 51.67 -41.67
#